data_AF-A0A7Y4ZVI1-F1
#
_entry.id   AF-A0A7Y4ZVI1-F1
#
_cell.length_a   1.000
_cell.length_b   1.000
_cell.length_c   1.000
_cell.angle_alpha   90.00
_cell.angle_beta   90.00
_cell.angle_gamma   90.00
#
_symmetry.space_group_name_H-M   'P 1'
#
loop_
_entity.id
_entity.type
_entity.pdbx_description
1 polymer ?
#
loop_
_entity_poly.entity_id
_entity_poly.type
_entity_poly.pdbx_seq_one_letter_code
_entity_poly.pdbx_strand_id
1 'polypeptide(L)'
;MSKRSLPQIAVLAALTGAPHGLRPATLLQSLAEVDVDADQALVAVDALVAGGEVSVQGSVLVLSQRGARALLDVHAQIERAMDPSPSTPGMEECPSIPWLTTVQTHWLDAVSLNYAVDPAALAPLLPKPLEPEIHEGCAWVQVLASRLRDMRPQGMPALFGVNFHQVSYRAAVHYRAGHGTRRGGYFLRSETDNAVMRAVGNALVEFRFHDFEAAKVSLERRADLLELRVDPEGTSDVGRVAADLRVDDRREPPASSRWKSRETMQRALVDCFDAFGVDPAGWVYVLTIDRDPWRAVFATPTRVEVAWMDQGPLRGAVLDSALHIPSPCGYRWRPLRRERFLP
;
A
#
# COMPACT_ATOMS: atom_id res chain seq x y z
N MET A 1 -17.31 -22.98 12.02
CA MET A 1 -17.70 -22.74 10.62
C MET A 1 -17.14 -23.87 9.77
N SER A 2 -17.95 -24.48 8.90
CA SER A 2 -17.50 -25.61 8.06
C SER A 2 -16.54 -25.11 6.98
N LYS A 3 -15.37 -25.77 6.84
CA LYS A 3 -14.44 -25.51 5.72
C LYS A 3 -15.09 -26.03 4.44
N ARG A 4 -15.35 -25.13 3.47
CA ARG A 4 -15.83 -25.52 2.14
C ARG A 4 -14.68 -26.00 1.28
N SER A 5 -14.93 -26.96 0.40
CA SER A 5 -13.94 -27.43 -0.57
C SER A 5 -13.83 -26.48 -1.76
N LEU A 6 -12.71 -26.53 -2.50
CA LEU A 6 -12.51 -25.75 -3.72
C LEU A 6 -13.63 -25.98 -4.75
N PRO A 7 -14.07 -27.23 -5.05
CA PRO A 7 -15.20 -27.47 -5.95
C PRO A 7 -16.51 -26.80 -5.50
N GLN A 8 -16.81 -26.79 -4.19
CA GLN A 8 -18.01 -26.12 -3.68
C GLN A 8 -17.96 -24.61 -3.87
N ILE A 9 -16.79 -23.99 -3.66
CA ILE A 9 -16.60 -22.55 -3.87
C ILE A 9 -16.75 -22.23 -5.36
N ALA A 10 -16.16 -23.04 -6.24
CA ALA A 10 -16.23 -22.87 -7.68
C ALA A 10 -17.67 -22.97 -8.21
N VAL A 11 -18.47 -23.94 -7.73
CA VAL A 11 -19.91 -24.05 -8.08
C VAL A 11 -20.68 -22.79 -7.66
N LEU A 12 -20.50 -22.32 -6.43
CA LEU A 12 -21.20 -21.12 -5.95
C LEU A 12 -20.79 -19.87 -6.76
N ALA A 13 -19.50 -19.73 -7.09
CA ALA A 13 -18.99 -18.64 -7.90
C ALA A 13 -19.50 -18.68 -9.35
N ALA A 14 -19.56 -19.85 -9.98
CA ALA A 14 -20.10 -19.98 -11.34
C ALA A 14 -21.58 -19.55 -11.41
N LEU A 15 -22.36 -19.88 -10.37
CA LEU A 15 -23.78 -19.54 -10.31
C LEU A 15 -24.06 -18.04 -10.02
N THR A 16 -23.11 -17.26 -9.48
CA THR A 16 -23.32 -15.80 -9.32
C THR A 16 -23.39 -15.06 -10.64
N GLY A 17 -22.66 -15.53 -11.65
CA GLY A 17 -22.68 -14.95 -13.00
C GLY A 17 -23.94 -15.28 -13.82
N ALA A 18 -24.82 -16.12 -13.28
CA ALA A 18 -25.99 -16.65 -13.97
C ALA A 18 -27.28 -16.39 -13.18
N PRO A 19 -27.87 -15.18 -13.27
CA PRO A 19 -29.05 -14.80 -12.48
C PRO A 19 -30.30 -15.67 -12.75
N HIS A 20 -30.34 -16.38 -13.88
CA HIS A 20 -31.40 -17.34 -14.23
C HIS A 20 -31.01 -18.81 -14.03
N GLY A 21 -29.88 -19.06 -13.37
CA GLY A 21 -29.31 -20.38 -13.16
C GLY A 21 -28.52 -20.94 -14.35
N LEU A 22 -27.81 -22.03 -14.10
CA LEU A 22 -27.03 -22.76 -15.10
C LEU A 22 -27.57 -24.17 -15.27
N ARG A 23 -27.57 -24.67 -16.51
CA ARG A 23 -27.75 -26.11 -16.74
C ARG A 23 -26.51 -26.87 -16.22
N PRO A 24 -26.66 -28.09 -15.69
CA PRO A 24 -25.52 -28.87 -15.19
C PRO A 24 -24.38 -29.00 -16.20
N ALA A 25 -24.67 -29.27 -17.48
CA ALA A 25 -23.63 -29.39 -18.51
C ALA A 25 -22.81 -28.11 -18.70
N THR A 26 -23.46 -26.93 -18.67
CA THR A 26 -22.79 -25.63 -18.77
C THR A 26 -21.96 -25.35 -17.53
N LEU A 27 -22.49 -25.67 -16.34
CA LEU A 27 -21.74 -25.55 -15.09
C LEU A 27 -20.46 -26.40 -15.12
N LEU A 28 -20.57 -27.68 -15.50
CA LEU A 28 -19.41 -28.58 -15.60
C LEU A 28 -18.35 -28.07 -16.57
N GLN A 29 -18.76 -27.49 -17.71
CA GLN A 29 -17.84 -26.88 -18.65
C GLN A 29 -17.09 -25.70 -18.03
N SER A 30 -17.78 -24.78 -17.35
CA SER A 30 -17.14 -23.65 -16.65
C SER A 30 -16.22 -24.09 -15.52
N LEU A 31 -16.51 -25.21 -14.85
CA LEU A 31 -15.68 -25.74 -13.77
C LEU A 31 -14.41 -26.43 -14.29
N ALA A 32 -14.48 -27.03 -15.48
CA ALA A 32 -13.30 -27.61 -16.13
C ALA A 32 -12.24 -26.55 -16.48
N GLU A 33 -12.64 -25.30 -16.74
CA GLU A 33 -11.71 -24.18 -17.01
C GLU A 33 -10.86 -23.78 -15.79
N VAL A 34 -11.26 -24.21 -14.58
CA VAL A 34 -10.57 -23.96 -13.32
C VAL A 34 -10.09 -25.26 -12.65
N ASP A 35 -9.82 -26.28 -13.46
CA ASP A 35 -9.28 -27.59 -13.05
C ASP A 35 -10.14 -28.35 -12.02
N VAL A 36 -11.45 -28.13 -12.01
CA VAL A 36 -12.40 -28.94 -11.23
C VAL A 36 -13.02 -29.99 -12.15
N ASP A 37 -12.68 -31.26 -11.92
CA ASP A 37 -13.21 -32.37 -12.71
C ASP A 37 -14.72 -32.62 -12.48
N ALA A 38 -15.33 -33.35 -13.40
CA ALA A 38 -16.78 -33.55 -13.41
C ALA A 38 -17.30 -34.30 -12.19
N ASP A 39 -16.56 -35.29 -11.68
CA ASP A 39 -16.98 -36.09 -10.53
C ASP A 39 -16.93 -35.24 -9.25
N GLN A 40 -15.87 -34.45 -9.08
CA GLN A 40 -15.76 -33.48 -7.99
C GLN A 40 -16.86 -32.42 -8.04
N ALA A 41 -17.17 -31.92 -9.23
CA ALA A 41 -18.22 -30.93 -9.44
C ALA A 41 -19.60 -31.49 -9.10
N LEU A 42 -19.93 -32.71 -9.53
CA LEU A 42 -21.21 -33.36 -9.21
C LEU A 42 -21.36 -33.60 -7.71
N VAL A 43 -20.33 -34.14 -7.05
CA VAL A 43 -20.32 -34.32 -5.59
C VAL A 43 -20.51 -32.97 -4.87
N ALA A 44 -19.90 -31.90 -5.36
CA ALA A 44 -20.06 -30.56 -4.80
C ALA A 44 -21.47 -30.01 -4.99
N VAL A 45 -22.06 -30.17 -6.19
CA VAL A 45 -23.44 -29.77 -6.47
C VAL A 45 -24.41 -30.50 -5.55
N ASP A 46 -24.30 -31.82 -5.43
CA ASP A 46 -25.17 -32.62 -4.58
C ASP A 46 -25.09 -32.17 -3.11
N ALA A 47 -23.88 -31.92 -2.61
CA ALA A 47 -23.68 -31.41 -1.26
C ALA A 47 -24.30 -30.01 -1.05
N LEU A 48 -24.18 -29.12 -2.03
CA LEU A 48 -24.74 -27.75 -1.97
C LEU A 48 -26.26 -27.73 -2.16
N VAL A 49 -26.81 -28.66 -2.93
CA VAL A 49 -28.27 -28.84 -3.04
C VAL A 49 -28.82 -29.38 -1.72
N ALA A 50 -28.18 -30.41 -1.15
CA ALA A 50 -28.58 -30.98 0.15
C ALA A 50 -28.47 -29.95 1.29
N GLY A 51 -27.48 -29.06 1.25
CA GLY A 51 -27.32 -27.98 2.23
C GLY A 51 -28.21 -26.75 2.00
N GLY A 52 -28.93 -26.70 0.86
CA GLY A 52 -29.82 -25.60 0.49
C GLY A 52 -29.11 -24.34 -0.01
N GLU A 53 -27.81 -24.41 -0.30
CA GLU A 53 -27.06 -23.33 -0.96
C GLU A 53 -27.35 -23.22 -2.45
N VAL A 54 -27.72 -24.32 -3.09
CA VAL A 54 -28.14 -24.40 -4.49
C VAL A 54 -29.55 -25.00 -4.55
N SER A 55 -30.40 -24.47 -5.42
CA SER A 55 -31.73 -25.01 -5.68
C SER A 55 -31.82 -25.54 -7.10
N VAL A 56 -32.52 -26.67 -7.28
CA VAL A 56 -32.83 -27.22 -8.60
C VAL A 56 -34.20 -26.68 -9.02
N GLN A 57 -34.25 -25.91 -10.11
CA GLN A 57 -35.47 -25.36 -10.68
C GLN A 57 -35.64 -25.87 -12.10
N GLY A 58 -36.48 -26.89 -12.28
CA GLY A 58 -36.60 -27.58 -13.55
C GLY A 58 -35.27 -28.22 -13.99
N SER A 59 -34.66 -27.69 -15.05
CA SER A 59 -33.38 -28.18 -15.60
C SER A 59 -32.17 -27.30 -15.28
N VAL A 60 -32.35 -26.29 -14.42
CA VAL A 60 -31.28 -25.36 -14.03
C VAL A 60 -31.00 -25.40 -12.54
N LEU A 61 -29.73 -25.20 -12.20
CA LEU A 61 -29.23 -24.98 -10.86
C LEU A 61 -29.22 -23.47 -10.61
N VAL A 62 -29.79 -23.04 -9.49
CA VAL A 62 -29.93 -21.62 -9.12
C VAL A 62 -29.31 -21.38 -7.76
N LEU A 63 -28.47 -20.35 -7.64
CA LEU A 63 -27.89 -19.92 -6.38
C LEU A 63 -28.99 -19.45 -5.42
N SER A 64 -29.05 -20.02 -4.22
CA SER A 64 -29.99 -19.56 -3.19
C SER A 64 -29.41 -18.37 -2.42
N GLN A 65 -30.24 -17.67 -1.64
CA GLN A 65 -29.76 -16.62 -0.72
C GLN A 65 -28.73 -17.18 0.29
N ARG A 66 -28.91 -18.44 0.74
CA ARG A 66 -27.95 -19.12 1.62
C ARG A 66 -26.63 -19.39 0.91
N GLY A 67 -26.67 -19.80 -0.36
CA GLY A 67 -25.48 -19.97 -1.18
C GLY A 67 -24.74 -18.67 -1.44
N ALA A 68 -25.48 -17.60 -1.74
CA ALA A 68 -24.90 -16.26 -1.87
C ALA A 68 -24.23 -15.81 -0.57
N ARG A 69 -24.88 -16.00 0.58
CA ARG A 69 -24.29 -15.67 1.89
C ARG A 69 -23.04 -16.50 2.18
N ALA A 70 -23.10 -17.80 1.89
CA ALA A 70 -21.96 -18.70 2.05
C ALA A 70 -20.76 -18.28 1.20
N LEU A 71 -20.99 -17.85 -0.03
CA LEU A 71 -19.93 -17.33 -0.91
C LEU A 71 -19.36 -16.01 -0.38
N LEU A 72 -20.21 -15.09 0.09
CA LEU A 72 -19.76 -13.85 0.73
C LEU A 72 -18.93 -14.11 1.98
N ASP A 73 -19.28 -15.12 2.79
CA ASP A 73 -18.51 -15.49 3.98
C ASP A 73 -17.13 -16.07 3.60
N VAL A 74 -17.05 -16.86 2.52
CA VAL A 74 -15.76 -17.36 1.98
C VAL A 74 -14.94 -16.21 1.42
N HIS A 75 -15.55 -15.31 0.65
CA HIS A 75 -14.89 -14.12 0.12
C HIS A 75 -14.29 -13.27 1.25
N ALA A 76 -15.05 -12.99 2.31
CA ALA A 76 -14.55 -12.28 3.48
C ALA A 76 -13.46 -13.05 4.26
N GLN A 77 -13.39 -14.39 4.15
CA GLN A 77 -12.26 -15.16 4.68
C GLN A 77 -11.01 -15.00 3.81
N ILE A 78 -11.15 -15.02 2.49
CA ILE A 78 -10.05 -14.79 1.55
C ILE A 78 -9.50 -13.38 1.74
N GLU A 79 -10.36 -12.35 1.80
CA GLU A 79 -9.94 -10.97 2.06
C GLU A 79 -9.17 -10.84 3.37
N ARG A 80 -9.64 -11.47 4.46
CA ARG A 80 -8.91 -11.48 5.74
C ARG A 80 -7.59 -12.24 5.67
N ALA A 81 -7.52 -13.33 4.92
CA ALA A 81 -6.31 -14.13 4.77
C ALA A 81 -5.26 -13.42 3.89
N MET A 82 -5.70 -12.57 2.97
CA MET A 82 -4.87 -11.78 2.07
C MET A 82 -4.62 -10.35 2.57
N ASP A 83 -5.18 -9.95 3.73
CA ASP A 83 -4.98 -8.63 4.30
C ASP A 83 -3.50 -8.44 4.65
N PRO A 84 -2.77 -7.49 4.03
CA PRO A 84 -1.36 -7.29 4.32
C PRO A 84 -1.12 -6.68 5.71
N SER A 85 -2.15 -6.10 6.36
CA SER A 85 -2.05 -5.58 7.72
C SER A 85 -3.33 -5.84 8.55
N PRO A 86 -3.56 -7.10 8.96
CA PRO A 86 -4.72 -7.45 9.76
C PRO A 86 -4.66 -6.78 11.13
N SER A 87 -5.84 -6.40 11.63
CA SER A 87 -5.98 -5.97 13.03
C SER A 87 -5.68 -7.15 13.95
N THR A 88 -4.83 -6.94 14.94
CA THR A 88 -4.52 -7.94 15.96
C THR A 88 -5.26 -7.66 17.27
N PRO A 89 -5.50 -8.68 18.12
CA PRO A 89 -6.00 -8.44 19.47
C PRO A 89 -5.15 -7.39 20.20
N GLY A 90 -5.79 -6.46 20.91
CA GLY A 90 -5.09 -5.36 21.59
C GLY A 90 -4.82 -4.12 20.72
N MET A 91 -5.11 -4.14 19.42
CA MET A 91 -5.20 -2.92 18.63
C MET A 91 -6.52 -2.20 18.92
N GLU A 92 -6.44 -0.89 19.10
CA GLU A 92 -7.58 -0.01 19.28
C GLU A 92 -7.70 0.92 18.08
N GLU A 93 -8.91 1.12 17.56
CA GLU A 93 -9.17 2.26 16.69
C GLU A 93 -9.05 3.54 17.52
N CYS A 94 -8.21 4.47 17.08
CA CYS A 94 -7.95 5.72 17.78
C CYS A 94 -7.83 6.89 16.80
N PRO A 95 -8.90 7.21 16.05
CA PRO A 95 -8.92 8.46 15.32
C PRO A 95 -9.13 9.62 16.30
N SER A 96 -8.27 10.65 16.28
CA SER A 96 -8.56 11.93 16.95
C SER A 96 -9.85 12.55 16.43
N ILE A 97 -10.05 12.48 15.12
CA ILE A 97 -11.24 12.97 14.42
C ILE A 97 -11.62 11.94 13.34
N PRO A 98 -12.62 11.05 13.58
CA PRO A 98 -12.93 9.90 12.72
C PRO A 98 -13.06 10.21 11.23
N TRP A 99 -13.72 11.32 10.89
CA TRP A 99 -13.92 11.75 9.50
C TRP A 99 -12.66 12.35 8.87
N LEU A 100 -11.73 12.89 9.65
CA LEU A 100 -10.52 13.53 9.13
C LEU A 100 -9.35 12.54 8.98
N THR A 101 -9.35 11.46 9.75
CA THR A 101 -8.30 10.42 9.72
C THR A 101 -8.60 9.27 8.76
N THR A 102 -9.79 9.25 8.14
CA THR A 102 -10.14 8.31 7.05
C THR A 102 -10.20 9.07 5.74
N VAL A 103 -9.10 9.06 5.01
CA VAL A 103 -8.93 9.85 3.78
C VAL A 103 -8.94 8.95 2.55
N GLN A 104 -9.40 9.49 1.43
CA GLN A 104 -9.22 8.91 0.09
C GLN A 104 -8.61 9.93 -0.86
N THR A 105 -7.82 9.45 -1.80
CA THR A 105 -7.14 10.25 -2.83
C THR A 105 -6.79 9.37 -4.03
N HIS A 106 -6.37 9.98 -5.12
CA HIS A 106 -5.75 9.30 -6.25
C HIS A 106 -4.34 9.82 -6.41
N TRP A 107 -3.36 8.93 -6.48
CA TRP A 107 -2.06 9.30 -7.01
C TRP A 107 -2.23 9.40 -8.52
N LEU A 108 -1.73 10.43 -9.17
CA LEU A 108 -1.74 10.54 -10.62
C LEU A 108 -0.48 9.91 -11.21
N ASP A 109 0.66 10.30 -10.65
CA ASP A 109 1.98 9.75 -10.89
C ASP A 109 2.87 9.93 -9.64
N ALA A 110 3.94 9.13 -9.56
CA ALA A 110 4.93 9.26 -8.51
C ALA A 110 6.33 8.78 -8.95
N VAL A 111 7.35 9.32 -8.29
CA VAL A 111 8.76 8.94 -8.44
C VAL A 111 9.30 8.52 -7.08
N SER A 112 9.92 7.34 -7.01
CA SER A 112 10.63 6.86 -5.82
C SER A 112 12.12 6.76 -6.11
N LEU A 113 12.93 7.58 -5.44
CA LEU A 113 14.38 7.42 -5.40
C LEU A 113 14.73 6.56 -4.17
N ASN A 114 15.25 5.35 -4.40
CA ASN A 114 15.50 4.38 -3.32
C ASN A 114 16.99 4.40 -2.98
N TYR A 115 17.28 4.71 -1.72
CA TYR A 115 18.64 4.80 -1.19
C TYR A 115 18.94 3.64 -0.25
N ALA A 116 20.10 3.03 -0.46
CA ALA A 116 20.73 2.15 0.51
C ALA A 116 21.49 3.04 1.53
N VAL A 117 21.21 2.84 2.81
CA VAL A 117 21.81 3.64 3.90
C VAL A 117 22.43 2.72 4.97
N ASP A 118 23.37 3.26 5.73
CA ASP A 118 23.94 2.57 6.89
C ASP A 118 22.86 2.36 7.97
N PRO A 119 22.56 1.11 8.37
CA PRO A 119 21.63 0.83 9.46
C PRO A 119 21.96 1.57 10.77
N ALA A 120 23.25 1.72 11.09
CA ALA A 120 23.69 2.40 12.30
C ALA A 120 23.48 3.91 12.24
N ALA A 121 23.42 4.49 11.04
CA ALA A 121 23.07 5.90 10.84
C ALA A 121 21.55 6.13 10.88
N LEU A 122 20.75 5.17 10.40
CA LEU A 122 19.29 5.29 10.40
C LEU A 122 18.66 5.01 11.77
N ALA A 123 19.15 4.01 12.52
CA ALA A 123 18.54 3.60 13.79
C ALA A 123 18.35 4.76 14.81
N PRO A 124 19.30 5.70 14.99
CA PRO A 124 19.11 6.83 15.90
C PRO A 124 18.04 7.85 15.47
N LEU A 125 17.61 7.82 14.20
CA LEU A 125 16.55 8.68 13.68
C LEU A 125 15.15 8.10 13.89
N LEU A 126 15.06 6.84 14.33
CA LEU A 126 13.80 6.15 14.55
C LEU A 126 13.42 6.17 16.03
N PRO A 127 12.17 6.52 16.37
CA PRO A 127 11.69 6.35 17.73
C PRO A 127 11.58 4.86 18.05
N LYS A 128 12.03 4.44 19.24
CA LYS A 128 11.73 3.09 19.75
C LYS A 128 10.21 2.89 19.78
N PRO A 129 9.68 1.71 19.37
CA PRO A 129 10.37 0.44 19.13
C PRO A 129 10.77 0.20 17.67
N LEU A 130 10.70 1.22 16.80
CA LEU A 130 10.96 1.04 15.38
C LEU A 130 12.45 0.73 15.14
N GLU A 131 12.70 -0.32 14.37
CA GLU A 131 14.03 -0.74 13.94
C GLU A 131 14.13 -0.65 12.41
N PRO A 132 15.31 -0.33 11.85
CA PRO A 132 15.50 -0.35 10.41
C PRO A 132 15.23 -1.74 9.81
N GLU A 133 14.51 -1.80 8.69
CA GLU A 133 14.43 -3.03 7.91
C GLU A 133 15.73 -3.24 7.13
N ILE A 134 16.37 -4.40 7.32
CA ILE A 134 17.69 -4.71 6.75
C ILE A 134 17.56 -5.69 5.59
N HIS A 135 18.16 -5.32 4.46
CA HIS A 135 18.34 -6.22 3.32
C HIS A 135 19.75 -6.06 2.75
N GLU A 136 20.45 -7.18 2.52
CA GLU A 136 21.82 -7.20 2.00
C GLU A 136 22.78 -6.27 2.77
N GLY A 137 22.63 -6.24 4.11
CA GLY A 137 23.44 -5.43 5.02
C GLY A 137 23.13 -3.93 5.02
N CYS A 138 22.14 -3.47 4.27
CA CYS A 138 21.74 -2.06 4.20
C CYS A 138 20.34 -1.86 4.76
N ALA A 139 20.11 -0.68 5.34
CA ALA A 139 18.78 -0.16 5.57
C ALA A 139 18.34 0.69 4.36
N TRP A 140 17.05 1.03 4.31
CA TRP A 140 16.47 1.62 3.09
C TRP A 140 15.62 2.84 3.39
N VAL A 141 15.87 3.91 2.64
CA VAL A 141 15.07 5.14 2.66
C VAL A 141 14.66 5.50 1.25
N GLN A 142 13.40 5.89 1.08
CA GLN A 142 12.82 6.30 -0.19
C GLN A 142 12.54 7.79 -0.15
N VAL A 143 12.99 8.52 -1.16
CA VAL A 143 12.48 9.86 -1.46
C VAL A 143 11.37 9.69 -2.49
N LEU A 144 10.13 9.74 -2.00
CA LEU A 144 8.94 9.48 -2.78
C LEU A 144 8.20 10.79 -3.03
N ALA A 145 8.26 11.27 -4.26
CA ALA A 145 7.55 12.44 -4.75
C ALA A 145 6.31 11.99 -5.53
N SER A 146 5.13 12.44 -5.10
CA SER A 146 3.84 12.01 -5.64
C SER A 146 2.97 13.21 -5.97
N ARG A 147 2.22 13.12 -7.07
CA ARG A 147 1.14 14.05 -7.39
C ARG A 147 -0.19 13.44 -6.96
N LEU A 148 -0.88 14.10 -6.04
CA LEU A 148 -2.15 13.64 -5.49
C LEU A 148 -3.32 14.47 -6.04
N ARG A 149 -4.44 13.80 -6.25
CA ARG A 149 -5.69 14.40 -6.71
C ARG A 149 -6.86 13.99 -5.82
N ASP A 150 -7.70 14.98 -5.55
CA ASP A 150 -8.96 14.88 -4.84
C ASP A 150 -8.83 14.34 -3.41
N MET A 151 -7.75 14.67 -2.69
CA MET A 151 -7.57 14.20 -1.31
C MET A 151 -8.63 14.79 -0.39
N ARG A 152 -9.38 13.93 0.29
CA ARG A 152 -10.51 14.32 1.16
C ARG A 152 -10.93 13.18 2.10
N PRO A 153 -11.65 13.50 3.19
CA PRO A 153 -12.40 12.50 3.96
C PRO A 153 -13.22 11.53 3.11
N GLN A 154 -13.27 10.27 3.50
CA GLN A 154 -14.14 9.27 2.87
C GLN A 154 -15.61 9.68 3.00
N GLY A 155 -16.39 9.47 1.94
CA GLY A 155 -17.79 9.90 1.85
C GLY A 155 -17.99 11.36 1.43
N MET A 156 -16.96 12.21 1.43
CA MET A 156 -17.09 13.56 0.87
C MET A 156 -17.09 13.56 -0.67
N PRO A 157 -17.88 14.44 -1.33
CA PRO A 157 -17.84 14.64 -2.77
C PRO A 157 -16.46 15.09 -3.27
N ALA A 158 -16.09 14.70 -4.50
CA ALA A 158 -14.80 15.05 -5.11
C ALA A 158 -14.56 16.57 -5.23
N LEU A 159 -15.62 17.38 -5.29
CA LEU A 159 -15.54 18.84 -5.34
C LEU A 159 -14.78 19.46 -4.14
N PHE A 160 -14.75 18.78 -2.99
CA PHE A 160 -14.02 19.23 -1.80
C PHE A 160 -12.61 18.65 -1.69
N GLY A 161 -12.16 17.94 -2.72
CA GLY A 161 -10.82 17.35 -2.77
C GLY A 161 -9.73 18.40 -2.97
N VAL A 162 -8.58 18.15 -2.36
CA VAL A 162 -7.38 18.97 -2.51
C VAL A 162 -6.40 18.27 -3.44
N ASN A 163 -5.86 19.00 -4.40
CA ASN A 163 -4.81 18.56 -5.31
C ASN A 163 -3.49 19.19 -4.88
N PHE A 164 -2.43 18.40 -4.80
CA PHE A 164 -1.14 18.86 -4.32
C PHE A 164 -0.04 17.86 -4.69
N HIS A 165 1.20 18.31 -4.60
CA HIS A 165 2.36 17.44 -4.60
C HIS A 165 2.83 17.20 -3.16
N GLN A 166 3.29 15.98 -2.92
CA GLN A 166 3.89 15.58 -1.67
C GLN A 166 5.23 14.92 -1.94
N VAL A 167 6.22 15.23 -1.12
CA VAL A 167 7.48 14.51 -1.08
C VAL A 167 7.62 13.91 0.31
N SER A 168 8.03 12.67 0.39
CA SER A 168 8.21 11.98 1.67
C SER A 168 9.52 11.20 1.67
N TYR A 169 10.28 11.33 2.76
CA TYR A 169 11.49 10.59 3.02
C TYR A 169 11.11 9.45 3.97
N ARG A 170 10.86 8.27 3.40
CA ARG A 170 10.27 7.15 4.11
C ARG A 170 11.30 6.05 4.32
N ALA A 171 11.61 5.77 5.58
CA ALA A 171 12.40 4.62 5.98
C ALA A 171 11.55 3.34 5.97
N ALA A 172 12.09 2.24 5.44
CA ALA A 172 11.54 0.90 5.66
C ALA A 172 11.92 0.43 7.06
N VAL A 173 10.93 0.10 7.88
CA VAL A 173 11.12 -0.23 9.29
C VAL A 173 10.24 -1.41 9.71
N HIS A 174 10.61 -2.03 10.82
CA HIS A 174 9.78 -3.01 11.50
C HIS A 174 9.77 -2.77 13.00
N TYR A 175 8.81 -3.38 13.70
CA TYR A 175 8.87 -3.54 15.16
C TYR A 175 8.21 -4.85 15.59
N ARG A 176 8.55 -5.29 16.79
CA ARG A 176 7.90 -6.44 17.44
C ARG A 176 6.63 -5.98 18.13
N ALA A 177 5.49 -6.31 17.53
CA ALA A 177 4.17 -6.20 18.16
C ALA A 177 3.91 -7.42 19.05
N GLY A 178 2.86 -7.35 19.88
CA GLY A 178 2.46 -8.47 20.75
C GLY A 178 2.10 -9.76 20.00
N HIS A 179 1.79 -9.67 18.71
CA HIS A 179 1.33 -10.78 17.87
C HIS A 179 2.23 -11.06 16.66
N GLY A 180 3.47 -10.57 16.65
CA GLY A 180 4.44 -10.81 15.58
C GLY A 180 5.24 -9.57 15.20
N THR A 181 6.00 -9.66 14.11
CA THR A 181 6.72 -8.50 13.56
C THR A 181 5.83 -7.76 12.57
N ARG A 182 5.65 -6.46 12.76
CA ARG A 182 4.98 -5.59 11.79
C ARG A 182 6.02 -4.82 10.99
N ARG A 183 5.77 -4.69 9.69
CA ARG A 183 6.63 -3.99 8.73
C ARG A 183 5.87 -2.85 8.09
N GLY A 184 6.56 -1.76 7.79
CA GLY A 184 5.93 -0.55 7.30
C GLY A 184 6.93 0.55 7.03
N GLY A 185 6.41 1.76 6.82
CA GLY A 185 7.19 2.97 6.63
C GLY A 185 7.20 3.86 7.86
N TYR A 186 8.33 4.51 8.13
CA TYR A 186 8.40 5.67 9.02
C TYR A 186 8.85 6.88 8.23
N PHE A 187 8.15 7.99 8.36
CA PHE A 187 8.50 9.22 7.67
C PHE A 187 9.54 9.99 8.48
N LEU A 188 10.72 10.22 7.90
CA LEU A 188 11.81 11.00 8.48
C LEU A 188 11.65 12.49 8.17
N ARG A 189 11.02 12.79 7.04
CA ARG A 189 10.80 14.14 6.51
C ARG A 189 9.65 14.11 5.49
N SER A 190 8.89 15.20 5.42
CA SER A 190 7.83 15.39 4.43
C SER A 190 7.77 16.83 3.97
N GLU A 191 7.49 17.03 2.68
CA GLU A 191 7.29 18.33 2.07
C GLU A 191 5.99 18.35 1.27
N THR A 192 5.36 19.53 1.15
CA THR A 192 4.18 19.73 0.30
C THR A 192 4.13 21.14 -0.27
N ASP A 193 3.52 21.29 -1.46
CA ASP A 193 3.24 22.57 -2.10
C ASP A 193 1.89 23.18 -1.68
N ASN A 194 1.16 22.55 -0.75
CA ASN A 194 -0.16 22.98 -0.35
C ASN A 194 -0.23 23.39 1.13
N ALA A 195 -0.55 24.67 1.38
CA ALA A 195 -0.59 25.26 2.71
C ALA A 195 -1.64 24.62 3.64
N VAL A 196 -2.79 24.18 3.09
CA VAL A 196 -3.84 23.50 3.87
C VAL A 196 -3.34 22.13 4.33
N MET A 197 -2.77 21.35 3.42
CA MET A 197 -2.22 20.03 3.75
C MET A 197 -1.07 20.13 4.75
N ARG A 198 -0.20 21.15 4.61
CA ARG A 198 0.84 21.47 5.59
C ARG A 198 0.25 21.73 6.97
N ALA A 199 -0.77 22.58 7.05
CA ALA A 199 -1.41 22.93 8.32
C ALA A 199 -2.09 21.72 8.98
N VAL A 200 -2.82 20.92 8.19
CA VAL A 200 -3.51 19.70 8.69
C VAL A 200 -2.50 18.67 9.20
N GLY A 201 -1.44 18.38 8.43
CA GLY A 201 -0.41 17.41 8.82
C GLY A 201 0.29 17.79 10.13
N ASN A 202 0.53 19.08 10.35
CA ASN A 202 1.18 19.58 11.56
C ASN A 202 0.24 19.76 12.77
N ALA A 203 -1.08 19.81 12.54
CA ALA A 203 -2.07 19.98 13.62
C ALA A 203 -2.51 18.65 14.25
N LEU A 204 -2.47 17.55 13.50
CA LEU A 204 -2.91 16.24 13.97
C LEU A 204 -1.78 15.52 14.71
N VAL A 205 -1.97 15.30 16.01
CA VAL A 205 -0.98 14.68 16.90
C VAL A 205 -0.55 13.31 16.38
N GLU A 206 -1.47 12.55 15.80
CA GLU A 206 -1.22 11.21 15.25
C GLU A 206 -0.43 11.22 13.95
N PHE A 207 -0.25 12.37 13.30
CA PHE A 207 0.55 12.53 12.08
C PHE A 207 1.77 13.42 12.27
N ARG A 208 1.91 14.02 13.46
CA ARG A 208 3.03 14.91 13.80
C ARG A 208 4.26 14.13 14.25
N PHE A 209 4.74 13.24 13.38
CA PHE A 209 5.99 12.49 13.57
C PHE A 209 7.21 13.42 13.44
N HIS A 210 7.08 14.39 12.55
CA HIS A 210 7.99 15.47 12.22
C HIS A 210 7.17 16.61 11.60
N ASP A 211 7.76 17.80 11.48
CA ASP A 211 7.07 18.92 10.84
C ASP A 211 7.00 18.71 9.31
N PHE A 212 5.80 18.78 8.74
CA PHE A 212 5.58 18.90 7.30
C PHE A 212 6.03 20.29 6.86
N GLU A 213 7.02 20.32 5.97
CA GLU A 213 7.60 21.54 5.44
C GLU A 213 6.91 21.98 4.14
N ALA A 214 6.99 23.27 3.82
CA ALA A 214 6.55 23.75 2.52
C ALA A 214 7.69 23.65 1.50
N ALA A 215 7.35 23.22 0.29
CA ALA A 215 8.26 23.25 -0.85
C ALA A 215 7.47 23.48 -2.13
N LYS A 216 8.08 24.16 -3.10
CA LYS A 216 7.60 24.11 -4.47
C LYS A 216 8.04 22.79 -5.06
N VAL A 217 7.09 22.05 -5.63
CA VAL A 217 7.36 20.74 -6.23
C VAL A 217 6.90 20.76 -7.69
N SER A 218 7.79 20.31 -8.57
CA SER A 218 7.50 20.08 -9.98
C SER A 218 7.87 18.65 -10.35
N LEU A 219 6.95 17.96 -11.02
CA LEU A 219 7.17 16.65 -11.61
C LEU A 219 6.71 16.68 -13.07
N GLU A 220 7.62 16.97 -13.99
CA GLU A 220 7.29 17.14 -15.41
C GLU A 220 7.81 15.98 -16.24
N ARG A 221 6.97 15.46 -17.15
CA ARG A 221 7.38 14.49 -18.15
C ARG A 221 7.49 15.15 -19.52
N ARG A 222 8.64 15.02 -20.16
CA ARG A 222 8.94 15.47 -21.53
C ARG A 222 9.45 14.28 -22.33
N ALA A 223 8.57 13.68 -23.13
CA ALA A 223 8.83 12.41 -23.83
C ALA A 223 9.26 11.29 -22.85
N ASP A 224 10.50 10.82 -22.96
CA ASP A 224 11.11 9.81 -22.10
C ASP A 224 11.81 10.40 -20.87
N LEU A 225 11.96 11.72 -20.76
CA LEU A 225 12.55 12.38 -19.61
C LEU A 225 11.49 12.73 -18.57
N LEU A 226 11.77 12.42 -17.30
CA LEU A 226 10.98 12.80 -16.13
C LEU A 226 11.85 13.67 -15.22
N GLU A 227 11.46 14.93 -15.04
CA GLU A 227 12.17 15.93 -14.26
C GLU A 227 11.43 16.16 -12.94
N LEU A 228 12.09 15.84 -11.82
CA LEU A 228 11.65 16.17 -10.47
C LEU A 228 12.46 17.35 -9.95
N ARG A 229 11.76 18.38 -9.46
CA ARG A 229 12.35 19.52 -8.75
C ARG A 229 11.59 19.75 -7.45
N VAL A 230 12.34 19.91 -6.36
CA VAL A 230 11.81 20.26 -5.03
C VAL A 230 12.64 21.42 -4.52
N ASP A 231 11.99 22.56 -4.32
CA ASP A 231 12.59 23.77 -3.77
C ASP A 231 11.93 24.10 -2.43
N PRO A 232 12.58 23.80 -1.28
CA PRO A 232 12.02 24.07 0.04
C PRO A 232 11.81 25.58 0.26
N GLU A 233 10.74 25.95 0.96
CA GLU A 233 10.53 27.32 1.40
C GLU A 233 11.35 27.60 2.67
N GLY A 234 12.36 28.47 2.58
CA GLY A 234 13.21 28.83 3.71
C GLY A 234 14.64 29.15 3.31
N THR A 235 15.55 29.24 4.29
CA THR A 235 16.97 29.54 4.08
C THR A 235 17.86 28.30 4.02
N SER A 236 17.31 27.11 4.28
CA SER A 236 18.06 25.85 4.26
C SER A 236 17.85 25.10 2.96
N ASP A 237 18.93 24.87 2.20
CA ASP A 237 18.89 24.06 0.97
C ASP A 237 18.78 22.55 1.23
N VAL A 238 18.73 22.12 2.49
CA VAL A 238 18.75 20.69 2.87
C VAL A 238 17.55 19.90 2.31
N GLY A 239 16.42 20.54 2.02
CA GLY A 239 15.25 19.90 1.38
C GLY A 239 15.28 19.88 -0.16
N ARG A 240 16.32 20.44 -0.79
CA ARG A 240 16.38 20.56 -2.25
C ARG A 240 16.55 19.20 -2.92
N VAL A 241 15.76 18.95 -3.96
CA VAL A 241 15.87 17.77 -4.83
C VAL A 241 15.89 18.20 -6.29
N ALA A 242 16.84 17.66 -7.06
CA ALA A 242 16.86 17.74 -8.51
C ALA A 242 17.16 16.36 -9.09
N ALA A 243 16.20 15.77 -9.79
CA ALA A 243 16.38 14.49 -10.46
C ALA A 243 15.86 14.51 -11.90
N ASP A 244 16.68 13.98 -12.81
CA ASP A 244 16.40 13.81 -14.23
C ASP A 244 16.47 12.31 -14.55
N LEU A 245 15.31 11.73 -14.83
CA LEU A 245 15.14 10.28 -14.95
C LEU A 245 14.63 9.93 -16.34
N ARG A 246 15.32 9.02 -17.03
CA ARG A 246 14.85 8.48 -18.32
C ARG A 246 13.93 7.29 -18.07
N VAL A 247 12.67 7.40 -18.48
CA VAL A 247 11.63 6.40 -18.29
C VAL A 247 11.68 5.40 -19.44
N ASP A 248 12.28 4.25 -19.17
CA ASP A 248 12.53 3.19 -20.17
C ASP A 248 11.58 1.99 -20.03
N ASP A 249 10.55 2.10 -19.16
CA ASP A 249 9.62 1.03 -18.80
C ASP A 249 10.28 -0.30 -18.41
N ARG A 250 11.52 -0.21 -17.91
CA ARG A 250 12.30 -1.37 -17.45
C ARG A 250 11.58 -2.07 -16.30
N ARG A 251 11.51 -3.40 -16.38
CA ARG A 251 10.88 -4.22 -15.33
C ARG A 251 11.87 -4.77 -14.32
N GLU A 252 13.14 -4.89 -14.68
CA GLU A 252 14.17 -5.45 -13.81
C GLU A 252 15.06 -4.35 -13.20
N PRO A 253 15.54 -4.55 -11.95
CA PRO A 253 16.46 -3.64 -11.29
C PRO A 253 17.70 -3.33 -12.15
N PRO A 254 18.32 -2.14 -11.99
CA PRO A 254 19.60 -1.84 -12.64
C PRO A 254 20.68 -2.82 -12.17
N ALA A 255 21.69 -3.07 -13.02
CA ALA A 255 22.77 -4.01 -12.69
C ALA A 255 23.57 -3.59 -11.43
N SER A 256 23.58 -2.29 -11.14
CA SER A 256 24.16 -1.70 -9.93
C SER A 256 23.32 -1.92 -8.67
N SER A 257 22.08 -2.36 -8.79
CA SER A 257 21.19 -2.53 -7.65
C SER A 257 21.64 -3.70 -6.76
N ARG A 258 21.46 -3.49 -5.46
CA ARG A 258 21.56 -4.53 -4.43
C ARG A 258 20.40 -5.51 -4.53
N TRP A 259 19.27 -5.08 -5.08
CA TRP A 259 18.12 -5.94 -5.34
C TRP A 259 18.32 -6.77 -6.61
N LYS A 260 18.26 -8.10 -6.48
CA LYS A 260 18.41 -9.03 -7.61
C LYS A 260 17.09 -9.38 -8.31
N SER A 261 15.96 -9.00 -7.71
CA SER A 261 14.63 -9.27 -8.22
C SER A 261 13.72 -8.09 -7.92
N ARG A 262 12.86 -7.73 -8.90
CA ARG A 262 11.78 -6.77 -8.68
C ARG A 262 10.85 -7.22 -7.56
N GLU A 263 10.54 -8.51 -7.46
CA GLU A 263 9.59 -9.03 -6.48
C GLU A 263 10.11 -8.89 -5.05
N THR A 264 11.40 -9.14 -4.81
CA THR A 264 11.99 -8.95 -3.47
C THR A 264 12.03 -7.47 -3.09
N MET A 265 12.41 -6.60 -4.03
CA MET A 265 12.39 -5.15 -3.82
C MET A 265 10.97 -4.63 -3.56
N GLN A 266 9.98 -5.11 -4.34
CA GLN A 266 8.57 -4.75 -4.19
C GLN A 266 8.08 -5.09 -2.78
N ARG A 267 8.31 -6.31 -2.32
CA ARG A 267 7.91 -6.75 -0.97
C ARG A 267 8.61 -6.00 0.15
N ALA A 268 9.84 -5.54 -0.09
CA ALA A 268 10.65 -4.85 0.91
C ALA A 268 10.34 -3.35 1.01
N LEU A 269 10.22 -2.68 -0.14
CA LEU A 269 10.21 -1.22 -0.21
C LEU A 269 8.88 -0.64 -0.67
N VAL A 270 8.04 -1.42 -1.35
CA VAL A 270 6.81 -0.92 -1.98
C VAL A 270 5.57 -1.38 -1.24
N ASP A 271 5.53 -2.65 -0.84
CA ASP A 271 4.41 -3.28 -0.13
C ASP A 271 4.42 -2.97 1.38
N CYS A 272 4.98 -1.82 1.75
CA CYS A 272 4.84 -1.22 3.08
C CYS A 272 3.47 -0.55 3.18
N PHE A 273 2.42 -1.34 3.45
CA PHE A 273 1.04 -0.86 3.55
C PHE A 273 0.73 -0.13 4.86
N ASP A 274 1.59 -0.27 5.86
CA ASP A 274 1.49 0.47 7.12
C ASP A 274 2.47 1.64 7.14
N ALA A 275 2.03 2.79 7.64
CA ALA A 275 2.88 3.86 8.11
C ALA A 275 2.78 3.97 9.63
N PHE A 276 3.92 4.08 10.30
CA PHE A 276 4.00 4.07 11.76
C PHE A 276 4.21 5.45 12.35
N GLY A 277 3.58 5.65 13.50
CA GLY A 277 3.82 6.75 14.42
C GLY A 277 4.13 6.23 15.81
N VAL A 278 4.89 6.97 16.60
CA VAL A 278 5.16 6.59 17.99
C VAL A 278 4.86 7.76 18.92
N ASP A 279 4.00 7.49 19.91
CA ASP A 279 3.71 8.39 21.02
C ASP A 279 4.72 8.16 22.17
N PRO A 280 5.27 9.23 22.78
CA PRO A 280 6.01 9.15 24.05
C PRO A 280 5.31 8.35 25.16
N ALA A 281 3.97 8.26 25.17
CA ALA A 281 3.23 7.47 26.15
C ALA A 281 3.27 5.96 25.91
N GLY A 282 4.01 5.46 24.90
CA GLY A 282 4.23 4.03 24.68
C GLY A 282 3.26 3.38 23.69
N TRP A 283 2.73 4.16 22.74
CA TRP A 283 1.84 3.66 21.68
C TRP A 283 2.53 3.72 20.32
N VAL A 284 2.30 2.68 19.50
CA VAL A 284 2.55 2.74 18.06
C VAL A 284 1.23 2.98 17.35
N TYR A 285 1.13 4.08 16.62
CA TYR A 285 0.06 4.35 15.66
C TYR A 285 0.35 3.61 14.36
N VAL A 286 -0.68 2.98 13.80
CA VAL A 286 -0.61 2.19 12.56
C VAL A 286 -1.64 2.75 11.59
N LEU A 287 -1.17 3.56 10.65
CA LEU A 287 -1.96 4.04 9.51
C LEU A 287 -1.82 3.05 8.37
N THR A 288 -2.86 2.25 8.16
CA THR A 288 -2.88 1.28 7.06
C THR A 288 -3.50 1.89 5.82
N ILE A 289 -2.87 1.66 4.70
CA ILE A 289 -3.21 2.19 3.41
C ILE A 289 -3.69 1.04 2.54
N ASP A 290 -4.96 1.10 2.10
CA ASP A 290 -5.39 0.27 0.98
C ASP A 290 -5.14 1.05 -0.30
N ARG A 291 -4.49 0.41 -1.26
CA ARG A 291 -4.17 1.02 -2.54
C ARG A 291 -4.21 0.02 -3.68
N ASP A 292 -4.44 0.53 -4.88
CA ASP A 292 -4.24 -0.26 -6.09
C ASP A 292 -2.77 -0.70 -6.23
N PRO A 293 -2.48 -1.79 -6.97
CA PRO A 293 -1.11 -2.21 -7.24
C PRO A 293 -0.30 -1.09 -7.91
N TRP A 294 0.86 -0.76 -7.34
CA TRP A 294 1.81 0.14 -7.98
C TRP A 294 2.42 -0.56 -9.18
N ARG A 295 2.03 -0.13 -10.37
CA ARG A 295 2.62 -0.57 -11.64
C ARG A 295 3.98 0.11 -11.87
N ALA A 296 4.85 0.05 -10.87
CA ALA A 296 6.15 0.69 -10.90
C ALA A 296 7.02 0.11 -12.01
N VAL A 297 7.78 0.98 -12.66
CA VAL A 297 8.82 0.65 -13.64
C VAL A 297 10.11 1.35 -13.22
N PHE A 298 11.26 0.76 -13.56
CA PHE A 298 12.55 1.38 -13.30
C PHE A 298 12.79 2.51 -14.30
N ALA A 299 13.27 3.63 -13.77
CA ALA A 299 13.77 4.75 -14.56
C ALA A 299 15.30 4.84 -14.41
N THR A 300 15.98 5.24 -15.47
CA THR A 300 17.43 5.41 -15.48
C THR A 300 17.78 6.82 -15.02
N PRO A 301 18.40 7.02 -13.84
CA PRO A 301 18.83 8.34 -13.42
C PRO A 301 19.96 8.85 -14.32
N THR A 302 19.82 10.08 -14.81
CA THR A 302 20.86 10.81 -15.57
C THR A 302 21.50 11.91 -14.72
N ARG A 303 20.71 12.49 -13.81
CA ARG A 303 21.16 13.38 -12.75
C ARG A 303 20.28 13.15 -11.53
N VAL A 304 20.86 13.02 -10.34
CA VAL A 304 20.12 12.98 -9.07
C VAL A 304 20.95 13.68 -8.02
N GLU A 305 20.37 14.72 -7.44
CA GLU A 305 20.90 15.49 -6.32
C GLU A 305 19.80 15.57 -5.27
N VAL A 306 20.08 15.08 -4.07
CA VAL A 306 19.14 15.11 -2.94
C VAL A 306 19.92 15.63 -1.75
N ALA A 307 19.78 16.93 -1.46
CA ALA A 307 20.62 17.62 -0.48
C ALA A 307 20.56 16.97 0.91
N TRP A 308 19.40 16.43 1.30
CA TRP A 308 19.23 15.72 2.57
C TRP A 308 20.04 14.41 2.65
N MET A 309 20.22 13.70 1.53
CA MET A 309 21.05 12.49 1.47
C MET A 309 22.54 12.84 1.43
N ASP A 310 22.89 13.97 0.81
CA ASP A 310 24.29 14.40 0.65
C ASP A 310 24.85 15.07 1.91
N GLN A 311 24.04 15.86 2.59
CA GLN A 311 24.46 16.76 3.68
C GLN A 311 23.77 16.47 5.02
N GLY A 312 22.70 15.68 5.01
CA GLY A 312 21.88 15.40 6.19
C GLY A 312 22.42 14.26 7.06
N PRO A 313 21.56 13.72 7.95
CA PRO A 313 21.97 12.71 8.94
C PRO A 313 22.33 11.36 8.32
N LEU A 314 21.91 11.10 7.08
CA LEU A 314 22.22 9.88 6.32
C LEU A 314 23.32 10.09 5.28
N ARG A 315 24.24 11.04 5.50
CA ARG A 315 25.38 11.27 4.61
C ARG A 315 26.11 9.96 4.28
N GLY A 316 26.44 9.77 3.00
CA GLY A 316 26.99 8.51 2.50
C GLY A 316 25.94 7.49 2.03
N ALA A 317 24.65 7.86 2.07
CA ALA A 317 23.59 7.14 1.37
C ALA A 317 23.92 6.97 -0.12
N VAL A 318 23.62 5.80 -0.67
CA VAL A 318 23.87 5.47 -2.08
C VAL A 318 22.55 5.25 -2.79
N LEU A 319 22.32 6.01 -3.88
CA LEU A 319 21.18 5.78 -4.75
C LEU A 319 21.31 4.40 -5.40
N ASP A 320 20.37 3.51 -5.10
CA ASP A 320 20.34 2.15 -5.64
C ASP A 320 19.52 2.07 -6.93
N SER A 321 18.34 2.70 -6.92
CA SER A 321 17.39 2.63 -8.02
C SER A 321 16.40 3.78 -7.98
N ALA A 322 15.86 4.13 -9.15
CA ALA A 322 14.74 5.04 -9.29
C ALA A 322 13.54 4.30 -9.90
N LEU A 323 12.36 4.51 -9.34
CA LEU A 323 11.09 3.98 -9.84
C LEU A 323 10.19 5.12 -10.30
N HIS A 324 9.47 4.90 -11.39
CA HIS A 324 8.35 5.72 -11.83
C HIS A 324 7.06 4.90 -11.73
N ILE A 325 6.02 5.51 -11.18
CA ILE A 325 4.68 4.95 -11.00
C ILE A 325 3.75 5.79 -11.89
N PRO A 326 3.51 5.37 -13.15
CA PRO A 326 2.94 6.23 -14.20
C PRO A 326 1.41 6.31 -14.19
N SER A 327 0.74 5.45 -13.44
CA SER A 327 -0.71 5.25 -13.55
C SER A 327 -1.42 5.67 -12.29
N PRO A 328 -2.66 6.21 -12.43
CA PRO A 328 -3.42 6.55 -11.27
C PRO A 328 -3.64 5.36 -10.35
N CYS A 329 -3.44 5.58 -9.06
CA CYS A 329 -3.59 4.58 -8.01
C CYS A 329 -4.60 5.10 -7.01
N GLY A 330 -5.73 4.41 -6.87
CA GLY A 330 -6.68 4.63 -5.79
C GLY A 330 -5.99 4.36 -4.47
N TYR A 331 -6.20 5.26 -3.50
CA TYR A 331 -5.46 5.26 -2.25
C TYR A 331 -6.39 5.70 -1.13
N ARG A 332 -6.58 4.84 -0.12
CA ARG A 332 -7.44 5.13 1.04
C ARG A 332 -6.76 4.75 2.34
N TRP A 333 -7.00 5.54 3.37
CA TRP A 333 -6.60 5.22 4.73
C TRP A 333 -7.70 4.42 5.42
N ARG A 334 -7.32 3.30 6.03
CA ARG A 334 -8.19 2.63 7.00
C ARG A 334 -8.33 3.52 8.26
N PRO A 335 -9.37 3.29 9.10
CA PRO A 335 -9.42 3.91 10.41
C PRO A 335 -8.08 3.74 11.14
N LEU A 336 -7.59 4.84 11.71
CA LEU A 336 -6.30 4.84 12.40
C LEU A 336 -6.37 3.90 13.61
N ARG A 337 -5.38 3.01 13.70
CA ARG A 337 -5.26 2.06 14.81
C ARG A 337 -4.04 2.40 15.66
N ARG A 338 -4.03 1.95 16.91
CA ARG A 338 -2.85 1.98 17.77
C ARG A 338 -2.71 0.70 18.58
N GLU A 339 -1.50 0.37 18.98
CA GLU A 339 -1.22 -0.70 19.93
C GLU A 339 -0.08 -0.35 20.87
N ARG A 340 -0.09 -0.94 22.07
CA ARG A 340 1.01 -0.82 23.02
C ARG A 340 2.20 -1.62 22.52
N PHE A 341 3.37 -1.01 22.47
CA PHE A 341 4.60 -1.77 22.33
C PHE A 341 5.09 -2.21 23.71
N LEU A 342 5.56 -3.46 23.79
CA LEU A 342 6.23 -3.95 24.98
C LEU A 342 7.64 -3.30 25.03
N PRO A 343 8.05 -2.73 26.17
CA PRO A 343 9.33 -2.05 26.31
C PRO A 343 10.56 -2.95 26.10
#